data_AF-A0A7Z1SBG6-F1
#
_entry.id   AF-A0A7Z1SBG6-F1
#
_cell.length_a   1.000
_cell.length_b   1.000
_cell.length_c   1.000
_cell.angle_alpha   90.00
_cell.angle_beta   90.00
_cell.angle_gamma   90.00
#
_symmetry.space_group_name_H-M   'P 1'
#
loop_
_entity.id
_entity.type
_entity.pdbx_description
1 polymer ?
#
loop_
_entity_poly.entity_id
_entity_poly.type
_entity_poly.pdbx_seq_one_letter_code
_entity_poly.pdbx_strand_id
1 'polypeptide(L)'
;EEEARRKLEEEARRVAEEARRMAEENKWTDNAEPTEDSSDYHVTTSQHARQAEDESDREVEGGRGRGRNAKAARPKKGNKHAESKADREEARAAVRGGKGGKRKGSSLQQGFQKPAQAVNRDVVIGETITVGELANKMAVKGSQVIKAMMKLGAMATINQVI
;
A
#
# COMPACT_ATOMS: atom_id res chain seq x y z
N GLU A 1 44.75 23.17 -35.79
CA GLU A 1 43.98 21.99 -35.31
C GLU A 1 44.29 21.61 -33.86
N GLU A 2 45.52 21.80 -33.36
CA GLU A 2 45.91 21.45 -32.00
C GLU A 2 45.22 22.29 -30.90
N GLU A 3 44.98 23.59 -31.15
CA GLU A 3 44.33 24.46 -30.17
C GLU A 3 42.85 24.12 -29.92
N ALA A 4 42.16 23.59 -30.93
CA ALA A 4 40.76 23.15 -30.79
C ALA A 4 40.67 21.87 -29.95
N ARG A 5 41.62 20.95 -30.11
CA ARG A 5 41.71 19.73 -29.29
C ARG A 5 42.05 20.04 -27.85
N ARG A 6 42.95 21.01 -27.61
CA ARG A 6 43.30 21.46 -26.26
C ARG A 6 42.12 22.12 -25.53
N LYS A 7 41.31 22.93 -26.23
CA LYS A 7 40.08 23.53 -25.67
C LYS A 7 39.02 22.47 -25.36
N LEU A 8 38.85 21.47 -26.23
CA LEU A 8 37.93 20.36 -25.99
C LEU A 8 38.36 19.47 -24.82
N GLU A 9 39.66 19.26 -24.65
CA GLU A 9 40.21 18.50 -23.51
C GLU A 9 40.04 19.24 -22.18
N GLU A 10 40.26 20.57 -22.18
CA GLU A 10 40.03 21.41 -21.00
C GLU A 10 38.55 21.49 -20.62
N GLU A 11 37.64 21.58 -21.60
CA GLU A 11 36.19 21.52 -21.35
C GLU A 11 35.74 20.14 -20.85
N ALA A 12 36.24 19.06 -21.45
CA ALA A 12 35.95 17.70 -20.98
C ALA A 12 36.42 17.47 -19.55
N ARG A 13 37.58 18.03 -19.17
CA ARG A 13 38.10 17.97 -17.80
C ARG A 13 37.22 18.75 -16.82
N ARG A 14 36.73 19.94 -17.19
CA ARG A 14 35.82 20.74 -16.35
C ARG A 14 34.47 20.05 -16.14
N VAL A 15 33.90 19.45 -17.19
CA VAL A 15 32.64 18.70 -17.09
C VAL A 15 32.81 17.44 -16.24
N ALA A 16 33.94 16.73 -16.36
CA ALA A 16 34.23 15.56 -15.54
C ALA A 16 34.42 15.92 -14.05
N GLU A 17 35.06 17.05 -13.76
CA GLU A 17 35.22 17.55 -12.40
C GLU A 17 33.89 18.02 -11.80
N GLU A 18 33.05 18.69 -12.58
CA GLU A 18 31.70 19.11 -12.16
C GLU A 18 30.79 17.89 -11.92
N ALA A 19 30.87 16.87 -12.77
CA ALA A 19 30.15 15.61 -12.58
C ALA A 19 30.63 14.87 -11.32
N ARG A 20 31.93 14.89 -11.01
CA ARG A 20 32.46 14.34 -9.74
C ARG A 20 31.96 15.11 -8.54
N ARG A 21 31.92 16.45 -8.59
CA ARG A 21 31.40 17.30 -7.51
C ARG A 21 29.92 17.03 -7.25
N MET A 22 29.12 16.94 -8.31
CA MET A 22 27.69 16.58 -8.20
C MET A 22 27.49 15.14 -7.68
N ALA A 23 28.36 14.20 -8.04
CA ALA A 23 28.29 12.84 -7.50
C ALA A 23 28.65 12.79 -6.02
N GLU A 24 29.63 13.59 -5.57
CA GLU A 24 30.04 13.67 -4.17
C GLU A 24 28.98 14.35 -3.29
N GLU A 25 28.32 15.40 -3.80
CA GLU A 25 27.19 16.06 -3.14
C GLU A 25 25.97 15.12 -3.01
N ASN A 26 25.68 14.32 -4.04
CA ASN A 26 24.65 13.27 -3.97
C ASN A 26 25.05 12.11 -3.05
N LYS A 27 26.33 11.79 -2.91
CA LYS A 27 26.82 10.72 -2.02
C LYS A 27 26.58 11.04 -0.54
N TRP A 28 26.52 12.32 -0.15
CA TRP A 28 26.14 12.74 1.20
C TRP A 28 24.66 12.44 1.50
N THR A 29 23.79 12.50 0.49
CA THR A 29 22.36 12.18 0.65
C THR A 29 22.05 10.68 0.69
N ASP A 30 22.98 9.84 0.26
CA ASP A 30 22.85 8.36 0.22
C ASP A 30 23.48 7.67 1.46
N ASN A 31 24.25 8.40 2.29
CA ASN A 31 24.81 7.90 3.56
C ASN A 31 23.96 8.28 4.79
N ALA A 32 22.69 8.66 4.58
CA ALA A 32 21.73 8.61 5.67
C ALA A 32 21.39 7.14 5.93
N GLU A 33 22.15 6.49 6.81
CA GLU A 33 21.70 5.20 7.36
C GLU A 33 20.27 5.38 7.87
N PRO A 34 19.34 4.45 7.54
CA PRO A 34 18.02 4.49 8.12
C PRO A 34 18.22 4.36 9.63
N THR A 35 18.00 5.45 10.36
CA THR A 35 17.80 5.37 11.80
C THR A 35 16.52 4.57 11.97
N GLU A 36 16.66 3.25 12.19
CA GLU A 36 15.53 2.40 12.57
C GLU A 36 14.95 3.01 13.83
N ASP A 37 13.81 3.68 13.66
CA ASP A 37 13.02 4.23 14.74
C ASP A 37 12.70 3.04 15.66
N SER A 38 13.17 3.08 16.91
CA SER A 38 13.16 1.97 17.88
C SER A 38 11.74 1.65 18.39
N SER A 39 10.71 1.87 17.57
CA SER A 39 9.36 1.43 17.85
C SER A 39 9.20 -0.02 17.40
N ASP A 40 8.73 -0.86 18.31
CA ASP A 40 8.43 -2.26 18.05
C ASP A 40 7.21 -2.34 17.10
N TYR A 41 7.46 -2.55 15.80
CA TYR A 41 6.42 -2.67 14.77
C TYR A 41 5.78 -4.07 14.70
N HIS A 42 6.17 -5.00 15.56
CA HIS A 42 5.67 -6.37 15.50
C HIS A 42 4.20 -6.44 15.92
N VAL A 43 3.40 -7.14 15.11
CA VAL A 43 1.96 -7.30 15.34
C VAL A 43 1.71 -8.32 16.45
N THR A 44 2.66 -9.24 16.64
CA THR A 44 2.54 -10.34 17.59
C THR A 44 3.54 -10.26 18.73
N THR A 45 3.20 -10.88 19.87
CA THR A 45 4.03 -10.89 21.09
C THR A 45 4.86 -12.16 21.26
N SER A 46 4.60 -13.21 20.46
CA SER A 46 5.36 -14.46 20.50
C SER A 46 6.66 -14.34 19.71
N GLN A 47 7.79 -14.75 20.28
CA GLN A 47 9.10 -14.68 19.61
C GLN A 47 9.13 -15.39 18.25
N HIS A 48 8.45 -16.54 18.13
CA HIS A 48 8.43 -17.28 16.88
C HIS A 48 7.61 -16.57 15.79
N ALA A 49 6.57 -15.84 16.19
CA ALA A 49 5.75 -15.06 15.26
C ALA A 49 6.48 -13.79 14.82
N ARG A 50 7.20 -13.12 15.73
CA ARG A 50 8.05 -11.97 15.41
C ARG A 50 9.15 -12.30 14.40
N GLN A 51 9.87 -13.40 14.60
CA GLN A 51 10.90 -13.84 13.66
C GLN A 51 10.34 -14.12 12.25
N ALA A 52 9.10 -14.63 12.17
CA ALA A 52 8.46 -14.89 10.89
C ALA A 52 7.97 -13.59 10.20
N GLU A 53 7.52 -12.61 10.98
CA GLU A 53 7.18 -11.26 10.50
C GLU A 53 8.43 -10.56 9.94
N ASP A 54 9.53 -10.53 10.72
CA ASP A 54 10.82 -9.95 10.30
C ASP A 54 11.37 -10.58 9.02
N GLU A 55 11.31 -11.90 8.89
CA GLU A 55 11.83 -12.60 7.73
C GLU A 55 11.00 -12.33 6.47
N SER A 56 9.67 -12.19 6.63
CA SER A 56 8.76 -11.79 5.56
C SER A 56 9.03 -10.35 5.10
N ASP A 57 9.18 -9.42 6.03
CA ASP A 57 9.40 -8.01 5.72
C ASP A 57 10.75 -7.81 5.03
N ARG A 58 11.80 -8.49 5.49
CA ARG A 58 13.11 -8.53 4.82
C ARG A 58 13.05 -9.14 3.42
N GLU A 59 12.23 -10.16 3.18
CA GLU A 59 12.06 -10.74 1.84
C GLU A 59 11.37 -9.75 0.88
N VAL A 60 10.36 -9.04 1.36
CA VAL A 60 9.61 -8.04 0.57
C VAL A 60 10.47 -6.81 0.25
N GLU A 61 11.25 -6.33 1.22
CA GLU A 61 12.11 -5.17 1.07
C GLU A 61 13.37 -5.50 0.26
N GLY A 62 14.03 -6.63 0.55
CA GLY A 62 15.19 -7.13 -0.19
C GLY A 62 14.90 -7.46 -1.66
N GLY A 63 13.63 -7.67 -2.02
CA GLY A 63 13.18 -7.85 -3.40
C GLY A 63 13.04 -6.56 -4.22
N ARG A 64 13.06 -5.38 -3.57
CA ARG A 64 12.82 -4.09 -4.24
C ARG A 64 14.09 -3.34 -4.65
N GLY A 65 15.26 -3.75 -4.14
CA GLY A 65 16.54 -3.07 -4.36
C GLY A 65 17.44 -3.62 -5.49
N ARG A 66 17.11 -4.77 -6.12
CA ARG A 66 17.90 -5.27 -7.27
C ARG A 66 17.22 -4.90 -8.58
N GLY A 67 17.91 -4.05 -9.34
CA GLY A 67 17.45 -3.37 -10.54
C GLY A 67 16.67 -4.23 -11.53
N ARG A 68 15.86 -3.52 -12.32
CA ARG A 68 15.10 -4.01 -13.47
C ARG A 68 16.02 -4.59 -14.54
N ASN A 69 16.60 -5.77 -14.29
CA ASN A 69 17.12 -6.73 -15.26
C ASN A 69 17.77 -7.90 -14.51
N ALA A 70 16.95 -8.72 -13.86
CA ALA A 70 17.35 -10.08 -13.53
C ALA A 70 16.13 -10.98 -13.72
N LYS A 71 15.92 -11.45 -14.96
CA LYS A 71 15.26 -12.73 -15.17
C LYS A 71 16.20 -13.84 -14.69
N ALA A 72 16.41 -13.91 -13.39
CA ALA A 72 17.00 -15.07 -12.75
C ALA A 72 15.84 -15.91 -12.21
N ALA A 73 15.80 -17.16 -12.66
CA ALA A 73 14.78 -18.13 -12.30
C ALA A 73 14.56 -18.16 -10.78
N ARG A 74 13.41 -17.65 -10.32
CA ARG A 74 12.94 -17.95 -8.97
C ARG A 74 12.76 -19.48 -8.93
N PRO A 75 13.42 -20.23 -8.03
CA PRO A 75 13.02 -21.60 -7.81
C PRO A 75 11.56 -21.54 -7.36
N LYS A 76 10.65 -22.15 -8.12
CA LYS A 76 9.29 -22.40 -7.62
C LYS A 76 9.46 -23.26 -6.38
N LYS A 77 9.46 -22.64 -5.20
CA LYS A 77 9.34 -23.30 -3.91
C LYS A 77 8.02 -24.07 -4.00
N GLY A 78 8.15 -25.36 -4.32
CA GLY A 78 7.06 -26.30 -4.35
C GLY A 78 6.25 -26.11 -3.09
N ASN A 79 4.95 -25.93 -3.28
CA ASN A 79 4.00 -25.70 -2.22
C ASN A 79 3.99 -26.94 -1.32
N LYS A 80 4.89 -27.05 -0.33
CA LYS A 80 4.92 -28.14 0.67
C LYS A 80 3.64 -28.18 1.52
N HIS A 81 2.78 -27.17 1.38
CA HIS A 81 1.42 -27.14 1.94
C HIS A 81 0.34 -27.66 0.97
N ALA A 82 0.66 -28.00 -0.28
CA ALA A 82 -0.29 -28.59 -1.22
C ALA A 82 -0.61 -30.04 -0.86
N GLU A 83 0.40 -30.85 -0.53
CA GLU A 83 0.21 -32.25 -0.15
C GLU A 83 -0.59 -32.35 1.15
N SER A 84 -0.26 -31.52 2.15
CA SER A 84 -1.05 -31.43 3.39
C SER A 84 -2.52 -31.01 3.17
N LYS A 85 -2.81 -30.22 2.12
CA LYS A 85 -4.18 -29.84 1.76
C LYS A 85 -4.90 -30.94 0.99
N ALA A 86 -4.21 -31.61 0.07
CA ALA A 86 -4.73 -32.73 -0.71
C ALA A 86 -5.07 -33.92 0.20
N ASP A 87 -4.17 -34.31 1.09
CA ASP A 87 -4.39 -35.40 2.05
C ASP A 87 -5.55 -35.09 3.02
N ARG A 88 -5.64 -33.82 3.45
CA ARG A 88 -6.73 -33.33 4.31
C ARG A 88 -8.06 -33.16 3.55
N GLU A 89 -8.02 -32.96 2.24
CA GLU A 89 -9.19 -32.90 1.37
C GLU A 89 -9.68 -34.31 1.00
N GLU A 90 -8.77 -35.24 0.76
CA GLU A 90 -9.04 -36.66 0.53
C GLU A 90 -9.61 -37.35 1.78
N ALA A 91 -9.04 -37.08 2.96
CA ALA A 91 -9.61 -37.52 4.24
C ALA A 91 -11.02 -36.95 4.48
N ARG A 92 -11.32 -35.73 4.01
CA ARG A 92 -12.66 -35.13 4.08
C ARG A 92 -13.60 -35.68 3.00
N ALA A 93 -13.09 -36.13 1.86
CA ALA A 93 -13.86 -36.74 0.79
C ALA A 93 -14.27 -38.19 1.14
N ALA A 94 -13.37 -38.95 1.78
CA ALA A 94 -13.63 -40.31 2.25
C ALA A 94 -14.76 -40.36 3.29
N VAL A 95 -14.81 -39.40 4.21
CA VAL A 95 -15.90 -39.28 5.22
C VAL A 95 -17.25 -38.88 4.58
N ARG A 96 -17.22 -38.34 3.36
CA ARG A 96 -18.41 -37.81 2.66
C ARG A 96 -18.99 -38.76 1.61
N GLY A 97 -18.32 -39.87 1.31
CA GLY A 97 -18.70 -40.84 0.26
C GLY A 97 -19.57 -42.04 0.72
N GLY A 98 -20.02 -42.05 1.98
CA GLY A 98 -20.92 -43.08 2.50
C GLY A 98 -22.38 -42.82 2.13
N LYS A 99 -22.98 -43.77 1.40
CA LYS A 99 -24.38 -43.84 0.97
C LYS A 99 -25.36 -43.46 2.08
N GLY A 100 -26.13 -42.38 1.89
CA GLY A 100 -27.33 -42.09 2.68
C GLY A 100 -27.20 -41.03 3.78
N GLY A 101 -26.89 -39.78 3.42
CA GLY A 101 -26.97 -38.66 4.35
C GLY A 101 -27.55 -37.44 3.68
N LYS A 102 -28.87 -37.22 3.81
CA LYS A 102 -29.52 -35.94 3.49
C LYS A 102 -28.80 -34.85 4.29
N ARG A 103 -27.87 -34.12 3.65
CA ARG A 103 -27.31 -32.91 4.24
C ARG A 103 -28.43 -31.88 4.25
N LYS A 104 -29.13 -31.81 5.38
CA LYS A 104 -29.87 -30.62 5.78
C LYS A 104 -28.95 -29.44 5.48
N GLY A 105 -29.34 -28.57 4.55
CA GLY A 105 -28.59 -27.37 4.24
C GLY A 105 -28.26 -26.69 5.56
N SER A 106 -26.97 -26.52 5.84
CA SER A 106 -26.54 -25.75 7.00
C SER A 106 -27.10 -24.35 6.81
N SER A 107 -28.23 -24.07 7.46
CA SER A 107 -28.83 -22.75 7.57
C SER A 107 -28.03 -21.83 8.47
N LEU A 108 -26.75 -22.15 8.72
CA LEU A 108 -25.79 -21.25 9.34
C LEU A 108 -25.17 -20.37 8.26
N GLN A 109 -26.01 -19.61 7.56
CA GLN A 109 -25.57 -18.37 6.93
C GLN A 109 -25.35 -17.35 8.06
N GLN A 110 -24.28 -17.54 8.83
CA GLN A 110 -23.81 -16.51 9.75
C GLN A 110 -23.10 -15.44 8.91
N GLY A 111 -23.90 -14.64 8.20
CA GLY A 111 -23.43 -13.40 7.61
C GLY A 111 -23.09 -12.46 8.74
N PHE A 112 -21.82 -12.10 8.89
CA PHE A 112 -21.44 -11.02 9.79
C PHE A 112 -22.02 -9.72 9.24
N GLN A 113 -23.22 -9.39 9.67
CA GLN A 113 -23.84 -8.11 9.40
C GLN A 113 -23.18 -7.09 10.31
N LYS A 114 -22.08 -6.47 9.86
CA LYS A 114 -21.51 -5.34 10.59
C LYS A 114 -22.58 -4.27 10.70
N PRO A 115 -23.05 -3.89 11.90
CA PRO A 115 -23.90 -2.72 12.03
C PRO A 115 -23.03 -1.51 11.68
N ALA A 116 -23.16 -1.02 10.45
CA ALA A 116 -22.56 0.24 10.06
C ALA A 116 -23.35 1.35 10.74
N GLN A 117 -23.01 1.65 12.00
CA GLN A 117 -23.49 2.87 12.63
C GLN A 117 -22.97 4.06 11.83
N ALA A 118 -23.87 4.96 11.47
CA ALA A 118 -23.49 6.24 10.89
C ALA A 118 -22.60 6.99 11.89
N VAL A 119 -21.38 7.32 11.48
CA VAL A 119 -20.47 8.11 12.31
C VAL A 119 -20.88 9.57 12.18
N ASN A 120 -21.55 10.09 13.21
CA ASN A 120 -21.87 11.51 13.30
C ASN A 120 -20.59 12.28 13.65
N ARG A 121 -20.30 13.35 12.90
CA ARG A 121 -19.17 14.25 13.15
C ARG A 121 -19.71 15.67 13.26
N ASP A 122 -19.31 16.37 14.31
CA ASP A 122 -19.62 17.79 14.46
C ASP A 122 -18.69 18.61 13.57
N VAL A 123 -19.25 19.57 12.84
CA VAL A 123 -18.52 20.43 11.91
C VAL A 123 -18.77 21.89 12.28
N VAL A 124 -17.69 22.63 12.52
CA VAL A 124 -17.75 24.08 12.77
C VAL A 124 -17.77 24.83 11.44
N ILE A 125 -18.86 25.56 11.19
CA ILE A 125 -19.12 26.32 9.96
C ILE A 125 -18.96 27.81 10.29
N GLY A 126 -18.28 28.57 9.41
CA GLY A 126 -18.19 30.04 9.52
C GLY A 126 -19.34 30.73 8.78
N GLU A 127 -19.39 32.07 8.82
CA GLU A 127 -20.47 32.85 8.17
C GLU A 127 -20.49 32.74 6.65
N THR A 128 -19.35 32.44 6.03
CA THR A 128 -19.21 32.34 4.57
C THR A 128 -18.34 31.14 4.26
N ILE A 129 -18.89 30.18 3.52
CA ILE A 129 -18.18 28.94 3.17
C ILE A 129 -18.53 28.53 1.75
N THR A 130 -17.57 27.97 1.03
CA THR A 130 -17.89 27.31 -0.24
C THR A 130 -18.42 25.90 -0.01
N VAL A 131 -19.24 25.38 -0.93
CA VAL A 131 -19.73 24.00 -0.87
C VAL A 131 -18.56 22.99 -0.83
N GLY A 132 -17.46 23.28 -1.52
CA GLY A 132 -16.24 22.49 -1.50
C GLY A 132 -15.57 22.45 -0.13
N GLU A 133 -15.46 23.58 0.55
CA GLU A 133 -14.90 23.66 1.90
C GLU A 133 -15.77 22.95 2.93
N LEU A 134 -17.10 23.06 2.82
CA LEU A 134 -18.03 22.32 3.67
C LEU A 134 -17.84 20.81 3.51
N ALA A 135 -17.73 20.33 2.26
CA ALA A 135 -17.51 18.93 1.96
C ALA A 135 -16.18 18.41 2.54
N ASN A 136 -15.12 19.20 2.41
CA ASN A 136 -13.80 18.89 2.97
C ASN A 136 -13.87 18.78 4.51
N LYS A 137 -14.54 19.71 5.19
CA LYS A 137 -14.73 19.65 6.66
C LYS A 137 -15.56 18.45 7.12
N MET A 138 -16.57 18.05 6.33
CA MET A 138 -17.36 16.85 6.62
C MET A 138 -16.62 15.54 6.28
N ALA A 139 -15.46 15.61 5.61
CA ALA A 139 -14.77 14.46 5.00
C ALA A 139 -15.68 13.64 4.07
N VAL A 140 -16.55 14.34 3.34
CA VAL A 140 -17.50 13.77 2.39
C VAL A 140 -17.21 14.32 1.00
N LYS A 141 -17.44 13.52 -0.05
CA LYS A 141 -17.27 13.99 -1.43
C LYS A 141 -18.25 15.15 -1.72
N GLY A 142 -17.77 16.23 -2.34
CA GLY A 142 -18.60 17.39 -2.69
C GLY A 142 -19.83 17.05 -3.51
N SER A 143 -19.78 16.00 -4.35
CA SER A 143 -20.94 15.50 -5.09
C SER A 143 -22.10 15.01 -4.21
N GLN A 144 -21.83 14.51 -3.00
CA GLN A 144 -22.88 14.12 -2.06
C GLN A 144 -23.50 15.33 -1.37
N VAL A 145 -22.69 16.35 -1.05
CA VAL A 145 -23.18 17.61 -0.46
C VAL A 145 -24.08 18.34 -1.45
N ILE A 146 -23.63 18.49 -2.70
CA ILE A 146 -24.43 19.09 -3.79
C ILE A 146 -25.75 18.33 -3.97
N LYS A 147 -25.72 17.00 -3.94
CA LYS A 147 -26.94 16.18 -4.03
C LYS A 147 -27.89 16.41 -2.86
N ALA A 148 -27.37 16.61 -1.64
CA ALA A 148 -28.19 16.93 -0.48
C ALA A 148 -28.82 18.33 -0.60
N MET A 149 -28.06 19.33 -1.04
CA MET A 149 -28.58 20.69 -1.28
C MET A 149 -29.67 20.71 -2.35
N MET A 150 -29.47 19.96 -3.45
CA MET A 150 -30.50 19.80 -4.50
C MET A 150 -31.80 19.21 -3.96
N LYS A 151 -31.73 18.22 -3.06
CA LYS A 151 -32.93 17.65 -2.40
C LYS A 151 -33.63 18.66 -1.49
N LEU A 152 -32.89 19.60 -0.92
CA LEU A 152 -33.40 20.71 -0.10
C LEU A 152 -33.85 21.91 -0.94
N GLY A 153 -33.78 21.83 -2.28
CA GLY A 153 -34.20 22.87 -3.20
C GLY A 153 -33.16 23.96 -3.49
N ALA A 154 -31.97 23.87 -2.89
CA ALA A 154 -30.87 24.78 -3.16
C ALA A 154 -29.92 24.15 -4.20
N MET A 155 -29.95 24.65 -5.44
CA MET A 155 -28.96 24.25 -6.43
C MET A 155 -27.68 25.04 -6.19
N ALA A 156 -26.59 24.34 -5.91
CA ALA A 156 -25.28 24.94 -5.70
C ALA A 156 -24.17 24.19 -6.45
N THR A 157 -23.13 24.92 -6.82
CA THR A 157 -21.90 24.34 -7.44
C THR A 157 -20.77 24.27 -6.42
N ILE A 158 -19.70 23.52 -6.72
CA ILE A 158 -18.61 23.24 -5.77
C ILE A 158 -17.90 24.50 -5.26
N ASN A 159 -17.78 25.52 -6.10
CA ASN A 159 -17.11 26.78 -5.77
C ASN A 159 -18.10 27.89 -5.40
N GLN A 160 -19.39 27.58 -5.26
CA GLN A 160 -20.38 28.56 -4.87
C GLN A 160 -20.29 28.84 -3.36
N VAL A 161 -20.27 30.13 -3.04
CA VAL A 161 -20.29 30.64 -1.67
C VAL A 161 -21.73 30.65 -1.18
N ILE A 162 -21.93 30.14 0.04
CA ILE A 162 -23.19 30.13 0.78
C ILE A 162 -23.01 30.77 2.16
#